data_AF-A0A6I2YNA7-F1
#
_entry.id   AF-A0A6I2YNA7-F1
#
_cell.length_a   1.000
_cell.length_b   1.000
_cell.length_c   1.000
_cell.angle_alpha   90.00
_cell.angle_beta   90.00
_cell.angle_gamma   90.00
#
_symmetry.space_group_name_H-M   'P 1'
#
loop_
_entity.id
_entity.type
_entity.pdbx_description
1 polymer ?
#
loop_
_entity_poly.entity_id
_entity_poly.type
_entity_poly.pdbx_seq_one_letter_code
_entity_poly.pdbx_strand_id
1 'polypeptide(L)'
;MMTPSIPDSPLRSHVVISGTGRAGTSFLTRFLGECGLDIGGVSDVHARARAGLEQNLLTAEAAYVVKDPWLFAYCDVVDLKEINIEFLILPIRDLLDASRSRVLQERIKIMDSPWVDLPVAEVSAETPGGILYSLDPVDQARILAVGFHKLVHWATRNDIPIIFLDFPRFAHDGDYLCDALAPVLTAHCSPKEARKAFAAIADSSLIRIKDQANEHDSGVGADLETELDREALKIILSEKRNEIGLLENQLHDLSLQFTTSQASLAQREEASLELSRRLNDLEQHFNRMTERASLLQLDSDSVRQTLSWKITKPLRSVKRFFTKSDLRGDTNS
;
A
#
# COMPACT_ATOMS: atom_id res chain seq x y z
N MET A 1 20.51 32.54 -45.77
CA MET A 1 20.78 31.23 -45.17
C MET A 1 19.50 30.79 -44.47
N MET A 2 18.72 29.92 -45.12
CA MET A 2 17.55 29.30 -44.51
C MET A 2 18.07 28.18 -43.60
N THR A 3 17.82 28.29 -42.30
CA THR A 3 18.04 27.18 -41.37
C THR A 3 17.12 26.03 -41.76
N PRO A 4 17.64 24.80 -41.95
CA PRO A 4 16.79 23.64 -42.18
C PRO A 4 15.92 23.42 -40.94
N SER A 5 14.61 23.37 -41.14
CA SER A 5 13.64 22.96 -40.12
C SER A 5 13.99 21.54 -39.67
N ILE A 6 14.17 21.39 -38.36
CA ILE A 6 14.33 20.09 -37.70
C ILE A 6 13.11 19.23 -38.09
N PRO A 7 13.27 17.92 -38.37
CA PRO A 7 12.14 17.07 -38.74
C PRO A 7 11.07 17.12 -37.65
N ASP A 8 9.81 17.30 -38.06
CA ASP A 8 8.64 17.19 -37.18
C ASP A 8 8.74 15.89 -36.38
N SER A 9 8.90 16.01 -35.06
CA SER A 9 8.70 14.87 -34.17
C SER A 9 7.32 14.27 -34.48
N PRO A 10 7.18 12.93 -34.55
CA PRO A 10 5.89 12.33 -34.86
C PRO A 10 4.84 12.82 -33.86
N LEU A 11 3.66 13.19 -34.36
CA LEU A 11 2.53 13.63 -33.54
C LEU A 11 2.27 12.60 -32.44
N ARG A 12 2.11 13.09 -31.21
CA ARG A 12 1.77 12.22 -30.08
C ARG A 12 0.34 11.74 -30.30
N SER A 13 0.17 10.43 -30.49
CA SER A 13 -1.12 9.83 -30.79
C SER A 13 -1.71 9.23 -29.52
N HIS A 14 -2.99 9.45 -29.28
CA HIS A 14 -3.66 9.04 -28.06
C HIS A 14 -5.05 8.46 -28.32
N VAL A 15 -5.43 7.51 -27.47
CA VAL A 15 -6.81 7.10 -27.23
C VAL A 15 -7.25 7.75 -25.92
N VAL A 16 -8.28 8.58 -25.99
CA VAL A 16 -8.72 9.38 -24.84
C VAL A 16 -10.02 8.83 -24.29
N ILE A 17 -10.06 8.53 -22.99
CA ILE A 17 -11.27 8.14 -22.26
C ILE A 17 -11.76 9.36 -21.49
N SER A 18 -12.92 9.88 -21.85
CA SER A 18 -13.56 11.00 -21.17
C SER A 18 -15.06 10.77 -21.00
N GLY A 19 -15.79 11.71 -20.41
CA GLY A 19 -17.25 11.62 -20.27
C GLY A 19 -17.76 12.20 -18.96
N THR A 20 -18.94 11.77 -18.53
CA THR A 20 -19.63 12.31 -17.33
C THR A 20 -18.96 11.91 -16.01
N GLY A 21 -17.94 11.04 -16.07
CA GLY A 21 -17.30 10.43 -14.90
C GLY A 21 -18.24 9.50 -14.14
N ARG A 22 -17.71 8.70 -13.21
CA ARG A 22 -18.46 7.64 -12.51
C ARG A 22 -19.14 6.61 -13.44
N ALA A 23 -18.73 6.57 -14.71
CA ALA A 23 -19.25 5.67 -15.74
C ALA A 23 -18.21 4.58 -16.09
N GLY A 24 -17.56 4.00 -15.08
CA GLY A 24 -16.62 2.89 -15.29
C GLY A 24 -15.31 3.23 -16.02
N THR A 25 -14.90 4.51 -16.08
CA THR A 25 -13.67 4.91 -16.81
C THR A 25 -12.40 4.24 -16.27
N SER A 26 -12.27 4.06 -14.95
CA SER A 26 -11.13 3.33 -14.36
C SER A 26 -11.09 1.85 -14.76
N PHE A 27 -12.26 1.22 -14.96
CA PHE A 27 -12.35 -0.14 -15.46
C PHE A 27 -11.85 -0.22 -16.91
N LEU A 28 -12.27 0.72 -17.76
CA LEU A 28 -11.83 0.80 -19.15
C LEU A 28 -10.32 1.03 -19.28
N THR A 29 -9.75 1.93 -18.49
CA THR A 29 -8.30 2.16 -18.51
C THR A 29 -7.54 0.88 -18.15
N ARG A 30 -7.96 0.18 -17.08
CA ARG A 30 -7.36 -1.10 -16.70
C ARG A 30 -7.53 -2.18 -17.76
N PHE A 31 -8.71 -2.27 -18.36
CA PHE A 31 -8.99 -3.20 -19.46
C PHE A 31 -8.04 -3.00 -20.64
N LEU A 32 -7.86 -1.75 -21.08
CA LEU A 32 -6.94 -1.43 -22.17
C LEU A 32 -5.49 -1.72 -21.79
N GLY A 33 -5.10 -1.45 -20.55
CA GLY A 33 -3.77 -1.83 -20.02
C GLY A 33 -3.53 -3.35 -20.05
N GLU A 34 -4.51 -4.15 -19.61
CA GLU A 34 -4.45 -5.62 -19.69
C GLU A 34 -4.46 -6.14 -21.14
N CYS A 35 -4.99 -5.35 -22.08
CA CYS A 35 -4.89 -5.62 -23.52
C CYS A 35 -3.54 -5.21 -24.13
N GLY A 36 -2.60 -4.71 -23.32
CA GLY A 36 -1.25 -4.34 -23.75
C GLY A 36 -1.10 -2.91 -24.27
N LEU A 37 -2.12 -2.06 -24.11
CA LEU A 37 -2.00 -0.64 -24.46
C LEU A 37 -1.25 0.11 -23.35
N ASP A 38 -0.44 1.09 -23.74
CA ASP A 38 0.27 1.95 -22.80
C ASP A 38 -0.72 2.88 -22.07
N ILE A 39 -0.94 2.62 -20.79
CA ILE A 39 -1.75 3.45 -19.89
C ILE A 39 -0.88 4.33 -18.98
N GLY A 40 0.43 4.34 -19.21
CA GLY A 40 1.42 4.99 -18.36
C GLY A 40 1.74 4.18 -17.10
N GLY A 41 2.20 4.86 -16.06
CA GLY A 41 2.50 4.23 -14.78
C GLY A 41 1.26 3.71 -14.06
N VAL A 42 1.41 2.60 -13.33
CA VAL A 42 0.38 2.11 -12.40
C VAL A 42 0.32 3.09 -11.22
N SER A 43 -0.62 4.04 -11.25
CA SER A 43 -1.01 4.78 -10.06
C SER A 43 -2.06 3.98 -9.28
N ASP A 44 -1.97 4.01 -7.95
CA ASP A 44 -2.91 3.31 -7.09
C ASP A 44 -4.34 3.80 -7.37
N VAL A 45 -5.22 2.86 -7.75
CA VAL A 45 -6.65 3.12 -7.84
C VAL A 45 -7.16 3.33 -6.43
N HIS A 46 -7.77 4.48 -6.17
CA HIS A 46 -8.32 4.80 -4.86
C HIS A 46 -9.43 3.81 -4.52
N ALA A 47 -9.17 2.86 -3.60
CA ALA A 47 -10.04 1.70 -3.36
C ALA A 47 -11.51 2.07 -3.08
N ARG A 48 -11.73 3.13 -2.29
CA ARG A 48 -13.07 3.64 -1.93
C ARG A 48 -13.79 4.31 -3.11
N ALA A 49 -13.16 5.31 -3.72
CA ALA A 49 -13.76 6.07 -4.82
C ALA A 49 -13.81 5.26 -6.12
N ARG A 50 -12.96 4.22 -6.28
CA ARG A 50 -12.74 3.50 -7.55
C ARG A 50 -12.36 4.46 -8.69
N ALA A 51 -11.73 5.57 -8.34
CA ALA A 51 -11.16 6.60 -9.22
C ALA A 51 -9.62 6.54 -9.13
N GLY A 52 -8.90 7.18 -10.06
CA GLY A 52 -7.46 7.00 -10.23
C GLY A 52 -7.08 6.79 -11.69
N LEU A 53 -5.78 6.83 -12.02
CA LEU A 53 -5.25 6.79 -13.39
C LEU A 53 -5.61 8.01 -14.25
N GLU A 54 -6.12 9.09 -13.65
CA GLU A 54 -6.37 10.33 -14.41
C GLU A 54 -5.04 10.95 -14.88
N GLN A 55 -4.98 11.30 -16.17
CA GLN A 55 -3.85 11.98 -16.78
C GLN A 55 -4.38 13.16 -17.58
N ASN A 56 -3.62 14.26 -17.59
CA ASN A 56 -3.94 15.41 -18.42
C ASN A 56 -3.38 15.18 -19.83
N LEU A 57 -4.23 15.29 -20.85
CA LEU A 57 -3.84 15.11 -22.25
C LEU A 57 -2.71 16.07 -22.69
N LEU A 58 -2.65 17.26 -22.10
CA LEU A 58 -1.65 18.27 -22.42
C LEU A 58 -0.29 18.01 -21.77
N THR A 59 -0.17 17.04 -20.86
CA THR A 59 1.12 16.68 -20.25
C THR A 59 2.05 16.11 -21.32
N ALA A 60 3.31 16.54 -21.34
CA ALA A 60 4.31 16.11 -22.33
C ALA A 60 4.51 14.58 -22.37
N GLU A 61 4.39 13.94 -21.20
CA GLU A 61 4.58 12.50 -20.96
C GLU A 61 3.25 11.73 -20.87
N ALA A 62 2.14 12.28 -21.39
CA ALA A 62 0.86 11.56 -21.39
C ALA A 62 0.99 10.22 -22.12
N ALA A 63 0.43 9.16 -21.50
CA ALA A 63 0.45 7.81 -22.06
C ALA A 63 -0.37 7.72 -23.36
N TYR A 64 -0.23 6.62 -24.11
CA TYR A 64 -1.07 6.37 -25.28
C TYR A 64 -2.57 6.36 -24.93
N VAL A 65 -2.96 5.69 -23.83
CA VAL A 65 -4.33 5.72 -23.28
C VAL A 65 -4.42 6.76 -22.18
N VAL A 66 -5.12 7.86 -22.45
CA VAL A 66 -5.29 8.97 -21.52
C VAL A 66 -6.70 8.94 -20.93
N LYS A 67 -6.80 8.73 -19.61
CA LYS A 67 -8.06 8.94 -18.89
C LYS A 67 -8.13 10.39 -18.45
N ASP A 68 -8.91 11.20 -19.16
CA ASP A 68 -9.10 12.61 -18.81
C ASP A 68 -10.59 12.95 -18.62
N PRO A 69 -11.10 12.88 -17.37
CA PRO A 69 -12.48 13.24 -17.09
C PRO A 69 -12.74 14.75 -17.18
N TRP A 70 -11.71 15.58 -17.32
CA TRP A 70 -11.77 17.04 -17.35
C TRP A 70 -11.62 17.62 -18.75
N LEU A 71 -11.41 16.79 -19.76
CA LEU A 71 -11.24 17.22 -21.15
C LEU A 71 -12.34 18.20 -21.59
N PHE A 72 -13.58 18.03 -21.15
CA PHE A 72 -14.69 18.94 -21.51
C PHE A 72 -14.46 20.40 -21.08
N ALA A 73 -13.60 20.64 -20.09
CA ALA A 73 -13.32 21.96 -19.55
C ALA A 73 -12.29 22.73 -20.39
N TYR A 74 -11.48 22.03 -21.19
CA TYR A 74 -10.37 22.63 -21.92
C TYR A 74 -10.19 22.09 -23.35
N CYS A 75 -11.11 21.25 -23.85
CA CYS A 75 -10.99 20.64 -25.17
C CYS A 75 -10.79 21.67 -26.30
N ASP A 76 -11.37 22.86 -26.15
CA ASP A 76 -11.25 23.98 -27.09
C ASP A 76 -9.84 24.57 -27.21
N VAL A 77 -8.96 24.36 -26.22
CA VAL A 77 -7.56 24.82 -26.26
C VAL A 77 -6.56 23.73 -26.63
N VAL A 78 -7.02 22.51 -26.93
CA VAL A 78 -6.15 21.41 -27.39
C VAL A 78 -5.65 21.72 -28.81
N ASP A 79 -4.33 21.78 -28.99
CA ASP A 79 -3.73 21.95 -30.31
C ASP A 79 -3.60 20.60 -31.04
N LEU A 80 -4.53 20.34 -31.96
CA LEU A 80 -4.55 19.13 -32.78
C LEU A 80 -3.42 19.06 -33.82
N LYS A 81 -2.57 20.10 -33.92
CA LYS A 81 -1.31 20.04 -34.68
C LYS A 81 -0.14 19.47 -33.89
N GLU A 82 -0.28 19.32 -32.57
CA GLU A 82 0.73 18.70 -31.69
C GLU A 82 0.27 17.34 -31.16
N ILE A 83 -1.05 17.17 -31.02
CA ILE A 83 -1.69 16.01 -30.41
C ILE A 83 -2.67 15.39 -31.42
N ASN A 84 -2.46 14.13 -31.75
CA ASN A 84 -3.39 13.34 -32.53
C ASN A 84 -4.29 12.52 -31.59
N ILE A 85 -5.61 12.65 -31.71
CA ILE A 85 -6.57 11.84 -30.95
C ILE A 85 -7.17 10.85 -31.92
N GLU A 86 -6.74 9.59 -31.83
CA GLU A 86 -7.19 8.52 -32.73
C GLU A 86 -8.64 8.15 -32.44
N PHE A 87 -8.98 8.05 -31.16
CA PHE A 87 -10.33 7.75 -30.69
C PHE A 87 -10.62 8.48 -29.39
N LEU A 88 -11.83 9.03 -29.30
CA LEU A 88 -12.43 9.52 -28.07
C LEU A 88 -13.47 8.49 -27.58
N ILE A 89 -13.13 7.76 -26.53
CA ILE A 89 -14.03 6.81 -25.87
C ILE A 89 -14.87 7.57 -24.84
N LEU A 90 -16.19 7.55 -25.02
CA LEU A 90 -17.17 8.22 -24.16
C LEU A 90 -18.11 7.20 -23.50
N PRO A 91 -17.82 6.78 -22.27
CA PRO A 91 -18.77 6.01 -21.48
C PRO A 91 -19.97 6.87 -21.13
N ILE A 92 -21.16 6.36 -21.43
CA ILE A 92 -22.44 6.97 -21.14
C ILE A 92 -23.05 6.22 -19.95
N ARG A 93 -23.48 6.99 -18.96
CA ARG A 93 -24.27 6.52 -17.82
C ARG A 93 -25.44 7.48 -17.66
N ASP A 94 -26.55 7.01 -17.09
CA ASP A 94 -27.60 7.89 -16.61
C ASP A 94 -27.02 9.06 -15.78
N LEU A 95 -27.40 10.28 -16.15
CA LEU A 95 -26.81 11.50 -15.59
C LEU A 95 -27.14 11.67 -14.11
N LEU A 96 -28.35 11.27 -13.69
CA LEU A 96 -28.78 11.38 -12.31
C LEU A 96 -28.07 10.33 -11.45
N ASP A 97 -27.86 9.12 -11.96
CA ASP A 97 -27.06 8.11 -11.28
C ASP A 97 -25.59 8.52 -11.16
N ALA A 98 -25.03 9.10 -12.22
CA ALA A 98 -23.67 9.63 -12.19
C ALA A 98 -23.54 10.77 -11.17
N SER A 99 -24.50 11.70 -11.14
CA SER A 99 -24.50 12.83 -10.21
C SER A 99 -24.70 12.39 -8.76
N ARG A 100 -25.68 11.51 -8.48
CA ARG A 100 -25.90 10.89 -7.16
C ARG A 100 -24.62 10.20 -6.69
N SER A 101 -23.95 9.45 -7.57
CA SER A 101 -22.67 8.80 -7.21
C SER A 101 -21.58 9.80 -6.82
N ARG A 102 -21.48 10.96 -7.48
CA ARG A 102 -20.49 12.01 -7.16
C ARG A 102 -20.80 12.68 -5.81
N VAL A 103 -22.05 13.08 -5.62
CA VAL A 103 -22.52 13.69 -4.36
C VAL A 103 -22.31 12.73 -3.19
N LEU A 104 -22.58 11.44 -3.37
CA LEU A 104 -22.36 10.42 -2.36
C LEU A 104 -20.89 10.32 -1.94
N GLN A 105 -19.93 10.38 -2.88
CA GLN A 105 -18.50 10.35 -2.54
C GLN A 105 -18.10 11.55 -1.68
N GLU A 106 -18.61 12.72 -2.04
CA GLU A 106 -18.34 13.95 -1.30
C GLU A 106 -18.91 13.89 0.12
N ARG A 107 -20.17 13.44 0.26
CA ARG A 107 -20.82 13.27 1.57
C ARG A 107 -20.08 12.26 2.46
N ILE A 108 -19.61 11.15 1.88
CA ILE A 108 -18.77 10.19 2.62
C ILE A 108 -17.51 10.87 3.15
N LYS A 109 -16.80 11.66 2.33
CA LYS A 109 -15.59 12.38 2.78
C LYS A 109 -15.91 13.36 3.91
N ILE A 110 -17.00 14.13 3.78
CA ILE A 110 -17.43 15.09 4.81
C ILE A 110 -17.73 14.36 6.13
N MET A 111 -18.45 13.24 6.07
CA MET A 111 -18.83 12.46 7.26
C MET A 111 -17.68 11.65 7.89
N ASP A 112 -16.68 11.24 7.10
CA ASP A 112 -15.48 10.53 7.59
C ASP A 112 -14.43 11.50 8.17
N SER A 113 -14.62 12.81 7.99
CA SER A 113 -13.74 13.84 8.56
C SER A 113 -13.98 14.01 10.07
N PRO A 114 -12.93 14.03 10.91
CA PRO A 114 -13.06 14.28 12.35
C PRO A 114 -13.51 15.72 12.68
N TRP A 115 -13.52 16.62 11.69
CA TRP A 115 -13.94 18.02 11.83
C TRP A 115 -15.34 18.22 11.25
N VAL A 116 -16.36 17.78 11.99
CA VAL A 116 -17.78 17.76 11.57
C VAL A 116 -18.39 19.18 11.45
N ASP A 117 -17.68 20.21 11.90
CA ASP A 117 -18.20 21.60 11.98
C ASP A 117 -17.83 22.50 10.79
N LEU A 118 -17.26 21.97 9.71
CA LEU A 118 -17.04 22.78 8.50
C LEU A 118 -18.38 23.09 7.82
N PRO A 119 -18.65 24.35 7.44
CA PRO A 119 -19.86 24.70 6.72
C PRO A 119 -19.96 23.88 5.43
N VAL A 120 -21.12 23.24 5.20
CA VAL A 120 -21.46 22.49 3.97
C VAL A 120 -21.33 23.35 2.70
N ALA A 121 -21.18 24.66 2.83
CA ALA A 121 -20.93 25.59 1.73
C ALA A 121 -19.47 25.64 1.25
N GLU A 122 -18.50 25.08 1.99
CA GLU A 122 -17.07 25.08 1.65
C GLU A 122 -16.57 23.70 1.20
N VAL A 123 -17.33 23.05 0.31
CA VAL A 123 -16.92 21.78 -0.27
C VAL A 123 -15.89 22.04 -1.36
N SER A 124 -14.65 21.62 -1.13
CA SER A 124 -13.49 21.94 -1.98
C SER A 124 -13.43 21.19 -3.32
N ALA A 125 -14.39 20.31 -3.63
CA ALA A 125 -14.38 19.46 -4.82
C ALA A 125 -13.07 18.64 -5.01
N GLU A 126 -12.32 18.45 -3.92
CA GLU A 126 -11.04 17.74 -3.91
C GLU A 126 -11.20 16.22 -3.84
N THR A 127 -12.42 15.71 -3.63
CA THR A 127 -12.66 14.27 -3.54
C THR A 127 -12.45 13.62 -4.90
N PRO A 128 -11.58 12.59 -5.04
CA PRO A 128 -11.42 11.88 -6.29
C PRO A 128 -12.74 11.30 -6.79
N GLY A 129 -13.20 11.78 -7.95
CA GLY A 129 -14.50 11.42 -8.50
C GLY A 129 -15.70 11.96 -7.71
N GLY A 130 -15.51 12.98 -6.88
CA GLY A 130 -16.57 13.70 -6.17
C GLY A 130 -17.30 14.71 -7.04
N ILE A 131 -17.86 15.73 -6.41
CA ILE A 131 -18.65 16.77 -7.09
C ILE A 131 -17.77 17.69 -7.95
N LEU A 132 -18.40 18.37 -8.90
CA LEU A 132 -17.74 19.44 -9.66
C LEU A 132 -17.95 20.82 -9.05
N TYR A 133 -19.12 21.07 -8.44
CA TYR A 133 -19.51 22.40 -7.99
C TYR A 133 -20.63 22.35 -6.94
N SER A 134 -21.79 21.79 -7.29
CA SER A 134 -22.96 21.69 -6.40
C SER A 134 -23.04 20.33 -5.69
N LEU A 135 -23.55 20.31 -4.45
CA LEU A 135 -24.00 19.07 -3.78
C LEU A 135 -25.40 18.63 -4.21
N ASP A 136 -26.12 19.45 -4.97
CA ASP A 136 -27.41 19.07 -5.55
C ASP A 136 -27.21 18.13 -6.75
N PRO A 137 -27.79 16.91 -6.73
CA PRO A 137 -27.66 15.96 -7.83
C PRO A 137 -28.21 16.48 -9.18
N VAL A 138 -29.22 17.36 -9.16
CA VAL A 138 -29.80 17.90 -10.41
C VAL A 138 -28.84 18.90 -11.05
N ASP A 139 -28.28 19.83 -10.28
CA ASP A 139 -27.26 20.76 -10.77
C ASP A 139 -26.00 20.03 -11.24
N GLN A 140 -25.56 19.00 -10.52
CA GLN A 140 -24.48 18.14 -10.98
C GLN A 140 -24.82 17.48 -12.33
N ALA A 141 -26.02 16.91 -12.47
CA ALA A 141 -26.44 16.30 -13.74
C ALA A 141 -26.45 17.32 -14.90
N ARG A 142 -26.86 18.57 -14.65
CA ARG A 142 -26.81 19.66 -15.66
C ARG A 142 -25.38 19.97 -16.08
N ILE A 143 -24.46 20.10 -15.14
CA ILE A 143 -23.03 20.36 -15.45
C ILE A 143 -22.46 19.22 -16.30
N LEU A 144 -22.76 17.97 -15.93
CA LEU A 144 -22.32 16.79 -16.67
C LEU A 144 -22.91 16.74 -18.09
N ALA A 145 -24.20 17.08 -18.25
CA ALA A 145 -24.85 17.15 -19.55
C ALA A 145 -24.20 18.20 -20.47
N VAL A 146 -23.92 19.39 -19.92
CA VAL A 146 -23.24 20.47 -20.66
C VAL A 146 -21.83 20.06 -21.05
N GLY A 147 -21.07 19.45 -20.13
CA GLY A 147 -19.72 18.95 -20.42
C GLY A 147 -19.71 17.88 -21.50
N PHE A 148 -20.63 16.91 -21.41
CA PHE A 148 -20.81 15.86 -22.42
C PHE A 148 -21.14 16.44 -23.79
N HIS A 149 -22.12 17.35 -23.88
CA HIS A 149 -22.48 18.01 -25.13
C HIS A 149 -21.28 18.78 -25.73
N LYS A 150 -20.53 19.52 -24.90
CA LYS A 150 -19.33 20.25 -25.33
C LYS A 150 -18.29 19.31 -25.95
N LEU A 151 -18.01 18.18 -25.31
CA LEU A 151 -17.07 17.17 -25.82
C LEU A 151 -17.51 16.60 -27.16
N VAL A 152 -18.77 16.17 -27.26
CA VAL A 152 -19.32 15.59 -28.50
C VAL A 152 -19.27 16.60 -29.63
N HIS A 153 -19.69 17.85 -29.38
CA HIS A 153 -19.65 18.91 -30.37
C HIS A 153 -18.22 19.23 -30.81
N TRP A 154 -17.28 19.35 -29.87
CA TRP A 154 -15.87 19.59 -30.17
C TRP A 154 -15.24 18.45 -30.97
N ALA A 155 -15.45 17.20 -30.58
CA ALA A 155 -14.92 16.04 -31.29
C ALA A 155 -15.49 15.93 -32.71
N THR A 156 -16.80 16.15 -32.86
CA THR A 156 -17.48 16.14 -34.18
C THR A 156 -16.93 17.23 -35.09
N ARG A 157 -16.72 18.45 -34.56
CA ARG A 157 -16.21 19.58 -35.35
C ARG A 157 -14.78 19.36 -35.85
N ASN A 158 -14.00 18.56 -35.16
CA ASN A 158 -12.60 18.28 -35.48
C ASN A 158 -12.40 16.87 -36.09
N ASP A 159 -13.48 16.22 -36.52
CA ASP A 159 -13.46 14.88 -37.14
C ASP A 159 -12.77 13.81 -36.28
N ILE A 160 -12.82 13.93 -34.94
CA ILE A 160 -12.28 12.95 -34.01
C ILE A 160 -13.27 11.78 -33.87
N PRO A 161 -12.87 10.54 -34.16
CA PRO A 161 -13.74 9.37 -34.02
C PRO A 161 -14.21 9.16 -32.58
N ILE A 162 -15.51 9.01 -32.37
CA ILE A 162 -16.11 8.79 -31.05
C ILE A 162 -16.60 7.35 -30.92
N ILE A 163 -16.25 6.70 -29.80
CA ILE A 163 -16.79 5.40 -29.42
C ILE A 163 -17.66 5.58 -28.17
N PHE A 164 -18.98 5.45 -28.33
CA PHE A 164 -19.91 5.48 -27.21
C PHE A 164 -20.02 4.09 -26.56
N LEU A 165 -19.88 4.04 -25.24
CA LEU A 165 -20.00 2.80 -24.46
C LEU A 165 -21.09 2.94 -23.42
N ASP A 166 -22.03 2.00 -23.39
CA ASP A 166 -23.12 2.00 -22.42
C ASP A 166 -22.69 1.42 -21.06
N PHE A 167 -22.70 2.23 -20.01
CA PHE A 167 -22.50 1.82 -18.63
C PHE A 167 -23.87 1.66 -17.94
N PRO A 168 -24.15 0.50 -17.31
CA PRO A 168 -23.20 -0.51 -16.84
C PRO A 168 -22.94 -1.67 -17.79
N ARG A 169 -23.58 -1.70 -18.97
CA ARG A 169 -23.54 -2.84 -19.89
C ARG A 169 -22.13 -3.32 -20.18
N PHE A 170 -21.20 -2.44 -20.58
CA PHE A 170 -19.84 -2.87 -20.93
C PHE A 170 -19.05 -3.46 -19.77
N ALA A 171 -19.46 -3.22 -18.53
CA ALA A 171 -18.79 -3.76 -17.35
C ALA A 171 -19.30 -5.18 -17.01
N HIS A 172 -20.45 -5.59 -17.58
CA HIS A 172 -21.04 -6.92 -17.43
C HIS A 172 -20.94 -7.79 -18.68
N ASP A 173 -20.91 -7.17 -19.86
CA ASP A 173 -20.93 -7.82 -21.17
C ASP A 173 -19.58 -7.59 -21.86
N GLY A 174 -18.67 -8.55 -21.65
CA GLY A 174 -17.32 -8.51 -22.22
C GLY A 174 -17.29 -8.64 -23.73
N ASP A 175 -18.27 -9.34 -24.33
CA ASP A 175 -18.39 -9.42 -25.78
C ASP A 175 -18.79 -8.07 -26.37
N TYR A 176 -19.77 -7.39 -25.79
CA TYR A 176 -20.14 -6.03 -26.18
C TYR A 176 -18.94 -5.06 -26.08
N LEU A 177 -18.18 -5.12 -24.99
CA LEU A 177 -17.01 -4.26 -24.83
C LEU A 177 -15.94 -4.55 -25.90
N CYS A 178 -15.62 -5.82 -26.12
CA CYS A 178 -14.61 -6.22 -27.12
C CYS A 178 -15.02 -5.81 -28.53
N ASP A 179 -16.29 -5.98 -28.89
CA ASP A 179 -16.80 -5.62 -30.22
C ASP A 179 -16.81 -4.09 -30.41
N ALA A 180 -17.25 -3.33 -29.40
CA ALA A 180 -17.27 -1.88 -29.46
C ALA A 180 -15.86 -1.26 -29.53
N LEU A 181 -14.89 -1.87 -28.84
CA LEU A 181 -13.50 -1.43 -28.84
C LEU A 181 -12.63 -2.10 -29.91
N ALA A 182 -13.19 -2.94 -30.79
CA ALA A 182 -12.44 -3.59 -31.86
C ALA A 182 -11.56 -2.63 -32.69
N PRO A 183 -12.02 -1.41 -33.07
CA PRO A 183 -11.18 -0.46 -33.80
C PRO A 183 -9.90 -0.05 -33.06
N VAL A 184 -9.94 -0.02 -31.73
CA VAL A 184 -8.79 0.29 -30.86
C VAL A 184 -7.94 -0.95 -30.60
N LEU A 185 -8.58 -2.10 -30.37
CA LEU A 185 -7.90 -3.31 -29.90
C LEU A 185 -7.18 -4.10 -31.00
N THR A 186 -7.68 -4.07 -32.24
CA THR A 186 -7.22 -4.98 -33.32
C THR A 186 -5.73 -4.82 -33.63
N ALA A 187 -5.14 -3.66 -33.37
CA ALA A 187 -3.71 -3.42 -33.55
C ALA A 187 -2.83 -3.97 -32.41
N HIS A 188 -3.40 -4.24 -31.23
CA HIS A 188 -2.66 -4.53 -30.00
C HIS A 188 -2.87 -5.95 -29.47
N CYS A 189 -4.08 -6.51 -29.58
CA CYS A 189 -4.38 -7.84 -29.06
C CYS A 189 -5.43 -8.58 -29.91
N SER A 190 -5.42 -9.90 -29.79
CA SER A 190 -6.45 -10.73 -30.40
C SER A 190 -7.77 -10.65 -29.62
N PRO A 191 -8.93 -10.90 -30.27
CA PRO A 191 -10.22 -10.96 -29.58
C PRO A 191 -10.30 -11.99 -28.45
N LYS A 192 -9.41 -12.99 -28.46
CA LYS A 192 -9.32 -14.00 -27.40
C LYS A 192 -8.56 -13.47 -26.17
N GLU A 193 -7.49 -12.71 -26.41
CA GLU A 193 -6.73 -12.05 -25.35
C GLU A 193 -7.55 -10.95 -24.69
N ALA A 194 -8.28 -10.14 -25.47
CA ALA A 194 -9.20 -9.13 -24.95
C ALA A 194 -10.25 -9.74 -24.00
N ARG A 195 -10.89 -10.85 -24.39
CA ARG A 195 -11.85 -11.56 -23.52
C ARG A 195 -11.20 -12.10 -22.24
N LYS A 196 -9.97 -12.60 -22.34
CA LYS A 196 -9.22 -13.07 -21.17
C LYS A 196 -8.88 -11.91 -20.23
N ALA A 197 -8.46 -10.78 -20.77
CA ALA A 197 -8.21 -9.54 -20.03
C ALA A 197 -9.49 -9.08 -19.30
N PHE A 198 -10.63 -9.06 -19.99
CA PHE A 198 -11.93 -8.74 -19.39
C PHE A 198 -12.24 -9.64 -18.19
N ALA A 199 -12.14 -10.96 -18.37
CA ALA A 199 -12.42 -11.92 -17.30
C ALA A 199 -11.48 -11.78 -16.08
N ALA A 200 -10.26 -11.27 -16.27
CA ALA A 200 -9.31 -11.05 -15.17
C ALA A 200 -9.67 -9.83 -14.30
N ILE A 201 -10.35 -8.82 -14.88
CA ILE A 201 -10.66 -7.56 -14.19
C ILE A 201 -12.14 -7.39 -13.84
N ALA A 202 -13.02 -8.15 -14.48
CA ALA A 202 -14.46 -8.03 -14.30
C ALA A 202 -14.86 -8.52 -12.91
N ASP A 203 -15.11 -7.57 -12.01
CA ASP A 203 -15.73 -7.82 -10.72
C ASP A 203 -17.07 -7.09 -10.66
N SER A 204 -18.14 -7.86 -10.87
CA SER A 204 -19.51 -7.35 -10.87
C SER A 204 -19.94 -6.79 -9.51
N SER A 205 -19.31 -7.20 -8.41
CA SER A 205 -19.57 -6.66 -7.07
C SER A 205 -19.10 -5.20 -6.93
N LEU A 206 -18.28 -4.72 -7.86
CA LEU A 206 -17.78 -3.35 -7.89
C LEU A 206 -18.71 -2.37 -8.63
N ILE A 207 -19.83 -2.83 -9.17
CA ILE A 207 -20.75 -1.99 -9.92
C ILE A 207 -21.96 -1.65 -9.05
N ARG A 208 -22.08 -0.37 -8.66
CA ARG A 208 -23.21 0.15 -7.88
C ARG A 208 -24.27 0.69 -8.83
N ILE A 209 -25.25 -0.15 -9.18
CA ILE A 209 -26.49 0.25 -9.86
C ILE A 209 -27.61 -0.03 -8.86
N LYS A 210 -28.48 0.96 -8.61
CA LYS A 210 -29.74 0.66 -7.92
C LYS A 210 -30.63 -0.06 -8.94
N ASP A 211 -31.11 -1.25 -8.60
CA ASP A 211 -32.15 -1.91 -9.40
C ASP A 211 -33.30 -0.92 -9.61
N GLN A 212 -33.54 -0.51 -10.85
CA GLN A 212 -34.58 0.46 -11.23
C GLN A 212 -36.02 -0.07 -11.04
N ALA A 213 -36.22 -1.04 -10.16
CA ALA A 213 -37.49 -1.74 -10.02
C ALA A 213 -38.52 -1.00 -9.14
N ASN A 214 -38.20 0.13 -8.51
CA ASN A 214 -39.14 0.84 -7.62
C ASN A 214 -38.99 2.38 -7.66
N GLU A 215 -39.05 3.03 -8.83
CA GLU A 215 -39.18 4.50 -8.91
C GLU A 215 -40.45 4.90 -9.68
N HIS A 216 -41.60 4.63 -9.06
CA HIS A 216 -42.83 5.38 -9.27
C HIS A 216 -43.38 5.77 -7.90
N ASP A 217 -42.71 6.69 -7.19
CA ASP A 217 -43.44 7.67 -6.41
C ASP A 217 -42.63 8.95 -6.16
N SER A 218 -43.36 10.05 -6.08
CA SER A 218 -42.89 11.42 -6.31
C SER A 218 -42.76 12.16 -4.98
N GLY A 219 -41.55 12.31 -4.46
CA GLY A 219 -41.24 13.08 -3.24
C GLY A 219 -39.99 13.94 -3.44
N VAL A 220 -40.15 15.10 -4.07
CA VAL A 220 -39.05 15.92 -4.63
C VAL A 220 -38.27 16.66 -3.54
N GLY A 221 -36.96 16.37 -3.45
CA GLY A 221 -35.95 17.20 -2.77
C GLY A 221 -35.47 16.65 -1.43
N ALA A 222 -36.29 16.78 -0.38
CA ALA A 222 -35.86 16.49 1.00
C ALA A 222 -35.60 15.00 1.28
N ASP A 223 -36.32 14.12 0.57
CA ASP A 223 -36.15 12.67 0.72
C ASP A 223 -34.83 12.19 0.09
N LEU A 224 -34.42 12.79 -1.03
CA LEU A 224 -33.20 12.41 -1.74
C LEU A 224 -31.94 12.75 -0.96
N GLU A 225 -31.88 13.93 -0.32
CA GLU A 225 -30.73 14.28 0.52
C GLU A 225 -30.62 13.34 1.73
N THR A 226 -31.75 13.05 2.39
CA THR A 226 -31.81 12.13 3.52
C THR A 226 -31.41 10.72 3.11
N GLU A 227 -31.82 10.29 1.91
CA GLU A 227 -31.44 8.99 1.35
C GLU A 227 -29.94 8.89 1.09
N LEU A 228 -29.34 9.92 0.47
CA LEU A 228 -27.90 9.97 0.19
C LEU A 228 -27.07 9.97 1.47
N ASP A 229 -27.50 10.69 2.51
CA ASP A 229 -26.85 10.66 3.83
C ASP A 229 -26.95 9.28 4.47
N ARG A 230 -28.13 8.65 4.40
CA ARG A 230 -28.33 7.30 4.93
C ARG A 230 -27.47 6.28 4.20
N GLU A 231 -27.33 6.42 2.88
CA GLU A 231 -26.46 5.58 2.05
C GLU A 231 -24.98 5.79 2.39
N ALA A 232 -24.55 7.04 2.55
CA ALA A 232 -23.20 7.40 2.99
C ALA A 232 -22.88 6.77 4.36
N LEU A 233 -23.78 6.93 5.33
CA LEU A 233 -23.62 6.35 6.68
C LEU A 233 -23.56 4.83 6.65
N LYS A 234 -24.39 4.16 5.84
CA LYS A 234 -24.33 2.70 5.68
C LYS A 234 -22.96 2.24 5.19
N ILE A 235 -22.39 2.96 4.22
CA ILE A 235 -21.06 2.66 3.68
C ILE A 235 -20.01 2.85 4.77
N ILE A 236 -19.99 4.01 5.45
CA ILE A 236 -19.03 4.29 6.52
C ILE A 236 -19.12 3.25 7.64
N LEU A 237 -20.34 2.90 8.08
CA LEU A 237 -20.54 1.87 9.10
C LEU A 237 -20.04 0.50 8.65
N SER A 238 -20.22 0.13 7.38
CA SER A 238 -19.69 -1.13 6.86
C SER A 238 -18.15 -1.15 6.81
N GLU A 239 -17.53 -0.04 6.41
CA GLU A 239 -16.07 0.10 6.39
C GLU A 239 -15.49 0.05 7.80
N LYS A 240 -16.09 0.77 8.75
CA LYS A 240 -15.66 0.77 10.16
C LYS A 240 -15.84 -0.60 10.81
N ARG A 241 -16.88 -1.36 10.46
CA ARG A 241 -17.03 -2.76 10.92
C ARG A 241 -15.92 -3.66 10.39
N ASN A 242 -15.55 -3.52 9.12
CA ASN A 242 -14.45 -4.29 8.54
C ASN A 242 -13.10 -3.91 9.18
N GLU A 243 -12.88 -2.62 9.43
CA GLU A 243 -11.70 -2.11 10.14
C GLU A 243 -11.60 -2.67 11.56
N ILE A 244 -12.71 -2.66 12.31
CA ILE A 244 -12.80 -3.28 13.64
C ILE A 244 -12.45 -4.76 13.56
N GLY A 245 -13.04 -5.52 12.64
CA GLY A 245 -12.74 -6.95 12.50
C GLY A 245 -11.26 -7.23 12.16
N LEU A 246 -10.64 -6.37 11.36
CA LEU A 246 -9.21 -6.49 11.05
C LEU A 246 -8.33 -6.16 12.27
N LEU A 247 -8.66 -5.13 13.02
CA LEU A 247 -7.98 -4.78 14.27
C LEU A 247 -8.16 -5.86 15.35
N GLU A 248 -9.34 -6.48 15.45
CA GLU A 248 -9.60 -7.61 16.34
C GLU A 248 -8.70 -8.81 16.00
N ASN A 249 -8.56 -9.13 14.71
CA ASN A 249 -7.64 -10.18 14.26
C ASN A 249 -6.18 -9.85 14.60
N GLN A 250 -5.74 -8.61 14.38
CA GLN A 250 -4.38 -8.17 14.75
C GLN A 250 -4.15 -8.24 16.26
N LEU A 251 -5.13 -7.84 17.07
CA LEU A 251 -5.05 -7.95 18.53
C LEU A 251 -4.97 -9.41 18.98
N HIS A 252 -5.69 -10.30 18.32
CA HIS A 252 -5.62 -11.73 18.59
C HIS A 252 -4.22 -12.29 18.28
N ASP A 253 -3.65 -11.95 17.12
CA ASP A 253 -2.31 -12.39 16.73
C ASP A 253 -1.24 -11.85 17.69
N LEU A 254 -1.33 -10.58 18.08
CA LEU A 254 -0.42 -9.97 19.06
C LEU A 254 -0.55 -10.64 20.44
N SER A 255 -1.77 -11.01 20.86
CA SER A 255 -2.00 -11.74 22.10
C SER A 255 -1.34 -13.13 22.08
N LEU A 256 -1.42 -13.83 20.94
CA LEU A 256 -0.77 -15.13 20.75
C LEU A 256 0.77 -15.01 20.79
N GLN A 257 1.32 -13.99 20.12
CA GLN A 257 2.76 -13.71 20.15
C GLN A 257 3.25 -13.35 21.56
N PHE A 258 2.48 -12.56 22.29
CA PHE A 258 2.79 -12.21 23.67
C PHE A 258 2.82 -13.43 24.58
N THR A 259 1.81 -14.31 24.46
CA THR A 259 1.74 -15.56 25.24
C THR A 259 2.92 -16.49 24.93
N THR A 260 3.29 -16.61 23.65
CA THR A 260 4.46 -17.39 23.21
C THR A 260 5.77 -16.80 23.75
N SER A 261 5.88 -15.47 23.75
CA SER A 261 7.06 -14.76 24.28
C SER A 261 7.17 -14.93 25.80
N GLN A 262 6.05 -14.87 26.54
CA GLN A 262 6.04 -15.16 27.98
C GLN A 262 6.46 -16.60 28.28
N ALA A 263 5.97 -17.58 27.54
CA ALA A 263 6.39 -18.98 27.70
C ALA A 263 7.90 -19.15 27.45
N SER A 264 8.44 -18.47 26.43
CA SER A 264 9.87 -18.48 26.13
C SER A 264 10.71 -17.81 27.21
N LEU A 265 10.22 -16.72 27.83
CA LEU A 265 10.87 -16.08 28.97
C LEU A 265 10.90 -17.01 30.19
N ALA A 266 9.79 -17.67 30.52
CA ALA A 266 9.73 -18.63 31.61
C ALA A 266 10.74 -19.79 31.41
N GLN A 267 10.85 -20.32 30.19
CA GLN A 267 11.86 -21.34 29.86
C GLN A 267 13.30 -20.83 30.02
N ARG A 268 13.57 -19.57 29.64
CA ARG A 268 14.90 -18.95 29.82
C ARG A 268 15.23 -18.72 31.30
N GLU A 269 14.25 -18.32 32.11
CA GLU A 269 14.41 -18.17 33.55
C GLU A 269 14.72 -19.52 34.22
N GLU A 270 14.00 -20.57 33.85
CA GLU A 270 14.27 -21.93 34.34
C GLU A 270 15.66 -22.42 33.94
N ALA A 271 16.06 -22.22 32.68
CA ALA A 271 17.40 -22.56 32.21
C ALA A 271 18.50 -21.75 32.93
N SER A 272 18.25 -20.48 33.23
CA SER A 272 19.17 -19.62 33.99
C SER A 272 19.35 -20.09 35.43
N LEU A 273 18.26 -20.50 36.08
CA LEU A 273 18.29 -21.09 37.42
C LEU A 273 19.07 -22.41 37.45
N GLU A 274 18.85 -23.28 36.47
CA GLU A 274 19.59 -24.54 36.33
C GLU A 274 21.08 -24.30 36.08
N LEU A 275 21.43 -23.33 35.23
CA LEU A 275 22.83 -22.96 35.00
C LEU A 275 23.50 -22.43 36.28
N SER A 276 22.78 -21.61 37.05
CA SER A 276 23.25 -21.10 38.34
C SER A 276 23.48 -22.21 39.36
N ARG A 277 22.60 -23.23 39.40
CA ARG A 277 22.82 -24.44 40.23
C ARG A 277 24.09 -25.19 39.83
N ARG A 278 24.29 -25.41 38.53
CA ARG A 278 25.50 -26.09 38.03
C ARG A 278 26.79 -25.31 38.34
N LEU A 279 26.75 -23.98 38.25
CA LEU A 279 27.88 -23.14 38.61
C LEU A 279 28.22 -23.27 40.10
N ASN A 280 27.22 -23.26 40.98
CA ASN A 280 27.42 -23.47 42.41
C ASN A 280 27.99 -24.87 42.70
N ASP A 281 27.51 -25.92 42.02
CA ASP A 281 28.04 -27.28 42.18
C ASP A 281 29.51 -27.40 41.73
N LEU A 282 29.85 -26.75 40.61
CA LEU A 282 31.23 -26.69 40.12
C LEU A 282 32.14 -25.92 41.08
N GLU A 283 31.66 -24.82 41.64
CA GLU A 283 32.39 -24.04 42.64
C GLU A 283 32.65 -24.88 43.91
N GLN A 284 31.65 -25.62 44.40
CA GLN A 284 31.83 -26.56 45.51
C GLN A 284 32.84 -27.67 45.17
N HIS A 285 32.79 -28.20 43.95
CA HIS A 285 33.75 -29.21 43.49
C HIS A 285 35.18 -28.66 43.44
N PHE A 286 35.35 -27.44 42.92
CA PHE A 286 36.64 -26.77 42.84
C PHE A 286 37.21 -26.50 44.24
N ASN A 287 36.37 -26.04 45.18
CA ASN A 287 36.76 -25.84 46.57
C ASN A 287 37.26 -27.15 47.21
N ARG A 288 36.54 -28.28 47.01
CA ARG A 288 36.98 -29.60 47.49
C ARG A 288 38.29 -30.06 46.85
N MET A 289 38.51 -29.78 45.56
CA MET A 289 39.79 -30.11 44.90
C MET A 289 40.94 -29.27 45.46
N THR A 290 40.69 -28.00 45.73
CA THR A 290 41.68 -27.07 46.31
C THR A 290 42.06 -27.47 47.73
N GLU A 291 41.09 -27.88 48.56
CA GLU A 291 41.32 -28.46 49.88
C GLU A 291 42.18 -29.75 49.79
N ARG A 292 41.83 -30.67 48.88
CA ARG A 292 42.62 -31.89 48.66
C ARG A 292 44.04 -31.60 48.21
N ALA A 293 44.23 -30.66 47.28
CA ALA A 293 45.56 -30.25 46.83
C ALA A 293 46.39 -29.68 47.98
N SER A 294 45.77 -28.89 48.85
CA SER A 294 46.42 -28.33 50.05
C SER A 294 46.84 -29.43 51.04
N LEU A 295 46.00 -30.44 51.26
CA LEU A 295 46.33 -31.61 52.09
C LEU A 295 47.49 -32.42 51.49
N LEU A 296 47.45 -32.72 50.19
CA LEU A 296 48.54 -33.44 49.52
C LEU A 296 49.87 -32.66 49.55
N GLN A 297 49.80 -31.33 49.50
CA GLN A 297 50.99 -30.49 49.60
C GLN A 297 51.61 -30.54 51.00
N LEU A 298 50.78 -30.52 52.06
CA LEU A 298 51.24 -30.74 53.44
C LEU A 298 51.86 -32.14 53.62
N ASP A 299 51.27 -33.18 53.05
CA ASP A 299 51.82 -34.54 53.07
C ASP A 299 53.17 -34.63 52.34
N SER A 300 53.27 -34.02 51.15
CA SER A 300 54.52 -33.94 50.39
C SER A 300 55.61 -33.21 51.18
N ASP A 301 55.27 -32.10 51.84
CA ASP A 301 56.21 -31.34 52.66
C ASP A 301 56.65 -32.14 53.90
N SER A 302 55.75 -32.90 54.53
CA SER A 302 56.07 -33.85 55.61
C SER A 302 57.03 -34.97 55.14
N VAL A 303 56.77 -35.55 53.97
CA VAL A 303 57.67 -36.54 53.35
C VAL A 303 59.03 -35.92 53.01
N ARG A 304 59.07 -34.70 52.48
CA ARG A 304 60.32 -33.97 52.23
C ARG A 304 61.09 -33.70 53.52
N GLN A 305 60.42 -33.32 54.61
CA GLN A 305 61.07 -33.10 55.90
C GLN A 305 61.64 -34.39 56.49
N THR A 306 60.93 -35.52 56.38
CA THR A 306 61.42 -36.82 56.85
C THR A 306 62.55 -37.38 56.00
N LEU A 307 62.51 -37.21 54.67
CA LEU A 307 63.62 -37.57 53.76
C LEU A 307 64.83 -36.65 53.94
N SER A 308 64.62 -35.35 54.11
CA SER A 308 65.68 -34.38 54.43
C SER A 308 66.42 -34.78 55.71
N TRP A 309 65.71 -35.20 56.75
CA TRP A 309 66.33 -35.64 58.00
C TRP A 309 67.12 -36.96 57.87
N LYS A 310 66.67 -37.89 57.02
CA LYS A 310 67.38 -39.16 56.74
C LYS A 310 68.58 -38.98 55.80
N ILE A 311 68.48 -38.11 54.80
CA ILE A 311 69.54 -37.84 53.80
C ILE A 311 70.61 -36.88 54.35
N THR A 312 70.25 -35.93 55.24
CA THR A 312 71.23 -35.00 55.84
C THR A 312 71.87 -35.51 57.14
N LYS A 313 71.40 -36.61 57.72
CA LYS A 313 71.99 -37.23 58.92
C LYS A 313 73.47 -37.62 58.75
N PRO A 314 73.94 -38.16 57.61
CA PRO A 314 75.36 -38.48 57.41
C PRO A 314 76.24 -37.23 57.14
N LEU A 315 75.64 -36.10 56.75
CA LEU A 315 76.39 -34.87 56.41
C LEU A 315 76.50 -33.88 57.58
N ARG A 316 75.61 -33.96 58.59
CA ARG A 316 75.71 -33.15 59.81
C ARG A 316 76.79 -33.62 60.80
N SER A 317 77.31 -34.84 60.67
CA SER A 317 78.47 -35.29 61.46
C SER A 317 79.79 -34.70 60.97
N VAL A 318 79.87 -34.24 59.72
CA VAL A 318 81.13 -33.71 59.14
C VAL A 318 81.30 -32.20 59.40
N LYS A 319 80.22 -31.43 59.56
CA LYS A 319 80.29 -29.97 59.71
C LYS A 319 80.57 -29.45 61.14
N ARG A 320 80.77 -30.33 62.12
CA ARG A 320 81.24 -29.94 63.48
C ARG A 320 82.76 -29.80 63.57
N PHE A 321 83.51 -30.05 62.49
CA PHE A 321 84.98 -29.98 62.48
C PHE A 321 85.58 -28.70 61.87
N PHE A 322 84.80 -27.88 61.17
CA PHE A 322 85.31 -26.65 60.56
C PHE A 322 84.28 -25.54 60.66
N THR A 323 84.43 -24.69 61.70
CA THR A 323 84.37 -23.21 61.60
C THR A 323 84.43 -22.60 63.00
N LYS A 324 85.65 -22.42 63.49
CA LYS A 324 86.00 -21.44 64.53
C LYS A 324 87.07 -20.54 63.92
N SER A 325 86.66 -19.48 63.25
CA SER A 325 87.51 -18.32 62.94
C SER A 325 86.70 -17.25 62.21
N ASP A 326 86.53 -16.14 62.92
CA ASP A 326 86.85 -14.78 62.45
C ASP A 326 85.92 -13.96 61.52
N LEU A 327 85.73 -12.73 62.04
CA LEU A 327 85.81 -11.42 61.39
C LEU A 327 84.55 -10.77 60.77
N ARG A 328 84.11 -9.72 61.49
CA ARG A 328 83.90 -8.30 61.10
C ARG A 328 83.50 -7.99 59.64
N GLY A 329 82.52 -7.09 59.50
CA GLY A 329 82.48 -6.13 58.39
C GLY A 329 81.10 -5.59 58.01
N ASP A 330 80.68 -4.51 58.67
CA ASP A 330 80.06 -3.27 58.18
C ASP A 330 79.27 -3.16 56.84
N THR A 331 78.12 -2.47 56.99
CA THR A 331 77.56 -1.32 56.21
C THR A 331 76.85 -1.48 54.85
N ASN A 332 75.71 -0.75 54.78
CA ASN A 332 75.05 -0.05 53.66
C ASN A 332 74.58 -0.91 52.46
N SER A 333 73.39 -0.74 51.88
CA SER A 333 72.49 0.41 51.70
C SER A 333 71.02 -0.03 51.72
#